data_AF-W4MB13-F1
#
_entry.id   AF-W4MB13-F1
#
_cell.length_a   1.000
_cell.length_b   1.000
_cell.length_c   1.000
_cell.angle_alpha   90.00
_cell.angle_beta   90.00
_cell.angle_gamma   90.00
#
_symmetry.space_group_name_H-M   'P 1'
#
loop_
_entity.id
_entity.type
_entity.pdbx_description
1 polymer ?
#
loop_
_entity_poly.entity_id
_entity_poly.type
_entity_poly.pdbx_seq_one_letter_code
_entity_poly.pdbx_strand_id
1 'polypeptide(L)'
;MLPSGGESIEEHYTDPGRRKQLFHDIRKQLRERVEFIRQTGAALASELAYAGKPQIDFLHRLGHSWQELADYFDIPVYDQARFERGEEGRRIWVWLENRKRLHELPKALALINRNDLVQVLYSEP
;
A
#
# COMPACT_ATOMS: atom_id res chain seq x y z
N MET A 1 1.41 -59.54 -27.94
CA MET A 1 2.46 -58.66 -27.39
C MET A 1 1.91 -57.25 -27.40
N LEU A 2 1.65 -56.67 -26.23
CA LEU A 2 1.32 -55.26 -26.05
C LEU A 2 2.44 -54.67 -25.17
N PRO A 3 2.99 -53.49 -25.51
CA PRO A 3 4.17 -52.97 -24.85
C PRO A 3 3.83 -52.42 -23.45
N SER A 4 4.73 -52.74 -22.52
CA SER A 4 4.98 -52.10 -21.22
C SER A 4 4.76 -50.58 -21.30
N GLY A 5 4.13 -49.91 -20.36
CA GLY A 5 4.35 -49.93 -18.92
C GLY A 5 4.33 -48.45 -18.54
N GLY A 6 3.47 -48.07 -17.62
CA GLY A 6 3.09 -46.68 -17.41
C GLY A 6 4.24 -45.80 -16.95
N GLU A 7 4.47 -44.70 -17.64
CA GLU A 7 5.00 -43.49 -17.01
C GLU A 7 3.89 -42.89 -16.15
N SER A 8 3.61 -43.57 -15.03
CA SER A 8 2.78 -43.04 -13.97
C SER A 8 3.48 -41.81 -13.41
N ILE A 9 2.75 -40.71 -13.40
CA ILE A 9 3.06 -39.39 -12.81
C ILE A 9 3.44 -39.49 -11.30
N GLU A 10 3.40 -40.70 -10.74
CA GLU A 10 3.69 -41.08 -9.36
C GLU A 10 5.18 -41.10 -9.01
N GLU A 11 6.11 -41.27 -9.98
CA GLU A 11 7.54 -41.37 -9.66
C GLU A 11 8.17 -40.06 -9.16
N HIS A 12 7.48 -38.93 -9.29
CA HIS A 12 7.96 -37.63 -8.81
C HIS A 12 7.62 -37.33 -7.33
N TYR A 13 6.83 -38.16 -6.65
CA TYR A 13 6.31 -37.87 -5.30
C TYR A 13 6.83 -38.77 -4.16
N THR A 14 7.76 -39.69 -4.44
CA THR A 14 8.17 -40.75 -3.49
C THR A 14 9.26 -40.35 -2.50
N ASP A 15 9.93 -39.20 -2.68
CA ASP A 15 10.97 -38.74 -1.76
C ASP A 15 10.39 -37.84 -0.64
N PRO A 16 10.41 -38.29 0.63
CA PRO A 16 9.79 -37.55 1.74
C PRO A 16 10.51 -36.23 2.08
N GLY A 17 11.78 -36.07 1.67
CA GLY A 17 12.53 -34.82 1.81
C GLY A 17 12.04 -33.75 0.84
N ARG A 18 11.94 -34.10 -0.45
CA ARG A 18 11.38 -33.22 -1.50
C ARG A 18 9.95 -32.79 -1.20
N ARG A 19 9.12 -33.68 -0.66
CA ARG A 19 7.72 -33.37 -0.33
C ARG A 19 7.62 -32.29 0.74
N LYS A 20 8.42 -32.37 1.81
CA LYS A 20 8.46 -31.35 2.87
C LYS A 20 8.97 -30.00 2.35
N GLN A 21 9.99 -30.01 1.49
CA GLN A 21 10.50 -28.78 0.87
C GLN A 21 9.43 -28.13 -0.03
N LEU A 22 8.75 -28.93 -0.86
CA LEU A 22 7.68 -28.44 -1.73
C LEU A 22 6.53 -27.80 -0.92
N PHE A 23 6.07 -28.45 0.15
CA PHE A 23 5.02 -27.88 1.01
C PHE A 23 5.47 -26.60 1.73
N HIS A 24 6.73 -26.53 2.16
CA HIS A 24 7.30 -25.33 2.77
C HIS A 24 7.35 -24.16 1.78
N ASP A 25 7.80 -24.41 0.55
CA ASP A 25 7.83 -23.42 -0.53
C ASP A 25 6.42 -22.94 -0.90
N ILE A 26 5.46 -23.87 -1.04
CA ILE A 26 4.05 -23.52 -1.30
C ILE A 26 3.50 -22.62 -0.18
N ARG A 27 3.75 -22.95 1.10
CA ARG A 27 3.30 -22.11 2.23
C ARG A 27 3.96 -20.74 2.24
N LYS A 28 5.22 -20.63 1.82
CA LYS A 28 5.93 -19.36 1.73
C LYS A 28 5.35 -18.50 0.60
N GLN A 29 5.19 -19.06 -0.60
CA GLN A 29 4.58 -18.37 -1.73
C GLN A 29 3.13 -17.96 -1.45
N LEU A 30 2.36 -18.79 -0.76
CA LEU A 30 0.99 -18.44 -0.36
C LEU A 30 0.97 -17.26 0.62
N ARG A 31 1.88 -17.20 1.60
CA ARG A 31 2.00 -16.03 2.49
C ARG A 31 2.36 -14.77 1.71
N GLU A 32 3.39 -14.83 0.87
CA GLU A 32 3.82 -13.68 0.06
C GLU A 32 2.68 -13.19 -0.86
N ARG A 33 1.94 -14.11 -1.48
CA ARG A 33 0.78 -13.77 -2.32
C ARG A 33 -0.38 -13.19 -1.52
N VAL A 34 -0.67 -13.72 -0.33
CA VAL A 34 -1.73 -13.18 0.55
C VAL A 34 -1.34 -11.79 1.06
N GLU A 35 -0.07 -11.57 1.42
CA GLU A 35 0.44 -10.26 1.80
C GLU A 35 0.36 -9.27 0.63
N PHE A 36 0.71 -9.71 -0.58
CA PHE A 36 0.58 -8.90 -1.79
C PHE A 36 -0.89 -8.53 -2.07
N ILE A 37 -1.83 -9.48 -1.98
CA ILE A 37 -3.27 -9.21 -2.15
C ILE A 37 -3.77 -8.26 -1.07
N ARG A 38 -3.36 -8.45 0.19
CA ARG A 38 -3.74 -7.56 1.30
C ARG A 38 -3.23 -6.14 1.11
N GLN A 39 -1.97 -5.98 0.69
CA GLN A 39 -1.38 -4.67 0.41
C GLN A 39 -2.05 -4.00 -0.80
N THR A 40 -2.31 -4.76 -1.86
CA THR A 40 -2.99 -4.26 -3.06
C THR A 40 -4.43 -3.84 -2.75
N GLY A 41 -5.16 -4.66 -1.98
CA GLY A 41 -6.52 -4.36 -1.55
C GLY A 41 -6.59 -3.16 -0.61
N ALA A 42 -5.63 -3.02 0.32
CA ALA A 42 -5.54 -1.85 1.20
C ALA A 42 -5.21 -0.57 0.42
N ALA A 43 -4.35 -0.63 -0.60
CA ALA A 43 -4.04 0.50 -1.46
C ALA A 43 -5.27 0.95 -2.26
N LEU A 44 -5.98 0.03 -2.92
CA LEU A 44 -7.21 0.33 -3.66
C LEU A 44 -8.34 0.84 -2.75
N ALA A 45 -8.48 0.26 -1.55
CA ALA A 45 -9.45 0.73 -0.57
C ALA A 45 -9.11 2.15 -0.08
N SER A 46 -7.83 2.48 0.09
CA SER A 46 -7.41 3.85 0.41
C SER A 46 -7.70 4.82 -0.74
N GLU A 47 -7.40 4.42 -1.98
CA GLU A 47 -7.66 5.22 -3.18
C GLU A 47 -9.16 5.53 -3.34
N LEU A 48 -10.03 4.55 -3.06
CA LEU A 48 -11.48 4.73 -3.07
C LEU A 48 -12.01 5.52 -1.86
N ALA A 49 -11.46 5.30 -0.66
CA ALA A 49 -11.84 6.04 0.55
C ALA A 49 -11.49 7.53 0.45
N TYR A 50 -10.49 7.86 -0.37
CA TYR A 50 -10.07 9.22 -0.62
C TYR A 50 -10.68 9.85 -1.86
N ALA A 51 -11.49 9.13 -2.63
CA ALA A 51 -12.19 9.70 -3.78
C ALA A 51 -13.42 10.51 -3.29
N GLY A 52 -13.31 11.84 -3.20
CA GLY A 52 -14.48 12.72 -3.01
C GLY A 52 -14.33 13.85 -1.98
N LYS A 53 -15.44 14.19 -1.30
CA LYS A 53 -15.55 15.26 -0.28
C LYS A 53 -14.48 15.23 0.84
N PRO A 54 -14.11 14.09 1.45
CA PRO A 54 -13.14 14.07 2.54
C PRO A 54 -11.73 14.49 2.10
N GLN A 55 -11.37 14.29 0.82
CA GLN A 55 -10.11 14.80 0.26
C GLN A 55 -10.12 16.33 0.21
N ILE A 56 -11.23 16.95 -0.21
CA ILE A 56 -11.34 18.41 -0.30
C ILE A 56 -11.25 19.02 1.11
N ASP A 57 -11.97 18.46 2.07
CA ASP A 57 -11.91 18.93 3.46
C ASP A 57 -10.52 18.74 4.09
N PHE A 58 -9.83 17.65 3.77
CA PHE A 58 -8.44 17.44 4.14
C PHE A 58 -7.53 18.53 3.56
N LEU A 59 -7.64 18.83 2.26
CA LEU A 59 -6.83 19.85 1.60
C LEU A 59 -7.07 21.24 2.20
N HIS A 60 -8.32 21.58 2.48
CA HIS A 60 -8.67 22.85 3.12
C HIS A 60 -8.13 22.98 4.56
N ARG A 61 -8.09 21.88 5.33
CA ARG A 61 -7.67 21.89 6.74
C ARG A 61 -6.18 21.62 6.96
N LEU A 62 -5.47 21.09 5.95
CA LEU A 62 -4.04 20.81 6.05
C LEU A 62 -3.26 22.10 6.27
N GLY A 63 -3.57 23.16 5.51
CA GLY A 63 -3.00 24.50 5.68
C GLY A 63 -1.49 24.44 5.89
N HIS A 64 -0.96 25.15 6.90
CA HIS A 64 0.48 25.24 7.17
C HIS A 64 1.14 23.93 7.64
N SER A 65 0.38 22.91 8.06
CA SER A 65 0.93 21.61 8.46
C SER A 65 1.41 20.77 7.27
N TRP A 66 1.26 21.27 6.03
CA TRP A 66 1.83 20.62 4.85
C TRP A 66 3.36 20.50 4.94
N GLN A 67 4.05 21.44 5.59
CA GLN A 67 5.51 21.45 5.74
C GLN A 67 5.98 20.30 6.64
N GLU A 68 5.33 20.13 7.80
CA GLU A 68 5.62 19.02 8.73
C GLU A 68 5.38 17.66 8.06
N LEU A 69 4.35 17.59 7.21
CA LEU A 69 4.03 16.39 6.46
C LEU A 69 5.04 16.13 5.33
N ALA A 70 5.49 17.19 4.63
CA ALA A 70 6.52 17.11 3.62
C ALA A 70 7.87 16.68 4.22
N ASP A 71 8.22 17.19 5.40
CA ASP A 71 9.41 16.81 6.14
C ASP A 71 9.33 15.36 6.61
N TYR A 72 8.18 14.91 7.12
CA TYR A 72 7.97 13.51 7.51
C TYR A 72 8.15 12.53 6.34
N PHE A 73 7.70 12.91 5.14
CA PHE A 73 7.85 12.09 3.94
C PHE A 73 9.20 12.25 3.24
N ASP A 74 10.13 13.01 3.83
CA ASP A 74 11.43 13.37 3.26
C ASP A 74 11.29 13.93 1.83
N ILE A 75 10.26 14.75 1.60
CA ILE A 75 10.05 15.39 0.30
C ILE A 75 11.17 16.43 0.11
N PRO A 76 12.02 16.30 -0.92
CA PRO A 76 13.12 17.23 -1.14
C PRO A 76 12.64 18.67 -1.24
N VAL A 77 13.39 19.63 -0.69
CA VAL A 77 13.04 21.06 -0.73
C VAL A 77 12.80 21.57 -2.16
N TYR A 78 13.51 21.01 -3.15
CA TYR A 78 13.28 21.30 -4.56
C TYR A 78 11.89 20.87 -5.07
N ASP A 79 11.36 19.75 -4.58
CA ASP A 79 9.99 19.31 -4.88
C ASP A 79 8.99 20.18 -4.12
N GLN A 80 9.28 20.53 -2.86
CA GLN A 80 8.44 21.44 -2.07
C GLN A 80 8.33 22.83 -2.73
N ALA A 81 9.42 23.34 -3.31
CA ALA A 81 9.44 24.63 -4.01
C ALA A 81 8.57 24.64 -5.29
N ARG A 82 8.20 23.48 -5.81
CA ARG A 82 7.28 23.34 -6.95
C ARG A 82 5.82 23.32 -6.52
N PHE A 83 5.55 23.32 -5.23
CA PHE A 83 4.19 23.34 -4.72
C PHE A 83 3.63 24.76 -4.87
N GLU A 84 2.64 24.90 -5.74
CA GLU A 84 1.92 26.16 -5.92
C GLU A 84 1.14 26.49 -4.64
N ARG A 85 1.11 27.77 -4.27
CA ARG A 85 0.37 28.25 -3.10
C ARG A 85 -1.12 27.90 -3.24
N GLY A 86 -1.65 27.19 -2.25
CA GLY A 86 -3.03 26.68 -2.23
C GLY A 86 -3.17 25.25 -2.76
N GLU A 87 -2.15 24.70 -3.42
CA GLU A 87 -2.15 23.34 -3.96
C GLU A 87 -1.15 22.43 -3.23
N GLU A 88 -0.51 22.87 -2.14
CA GLU A 88 0.56 22.12 -1.47
C GLU A 88 0.08 20.77 -0.97
N GLY A 89 -1.09 20.74 -0.32
CA GLY A 89 -1.70 19.49 0.12
C GLY A 89 -2.00 18.54 -1.03
N ARG A 90 -2.42 19.07 -2.19
CA ARG A 90 -2.75 18.27 -3.38
C ARG A 90 -1.49 17.76 -4.05
N ARG A 91 -0.42 18.55 -4.07
CA ARG A 91 0.88 18.13 -4.59
C ARG A 91 1.51 17.04 -3.73
N ILE A 92 1.43 17.16 -2.41
CA ILE A 92 1.85 16.09 -1.49
C ILE A 92 1.00 14.84 -1.70
N TRP A 93 -0.31 15.00 -1.86
CA TRP A 93 -1.23 13.90 -2.17
C TRP A 93 -0.80 13.14 -3.42
N VAL A 94 -0.64 13.85 -4.53
CA VAL A 94 -0.22 13.28 -5.82
C VAL A 94 1.18 12.65 -5.71
N TRP A 95 2.08 13.25 -4.93
CA TRP A 95 3.40 12.68 -4.67
C TRP A 95 3.31 11.34 -3.93
N LEU A 96 2.41 11.22 -2.95
CA LEU A 96 2.16 9.98 -2.22
C LEU A 96 1.46 8.92 -3.08
N GLU A 97 0.49 9.34 -3.89
CA GLU A 97 -0.24 8.48 -4.83
C GLU A 97 0.71 7.87 -5.86
N ASN A 98 1.54 8.70 -6.51
CA ASN A 98 2.55 8.26 -7.47
C ASN A 98 3.54 7.25 -6.89
N ARG A 99 3.74 7.27 -5.57
CA ARG A 99 4.64 6.36 -4.84
C ARG A 99 3.91 5.24 -4.10
N LYS A 100 2.57 5.14 -4.23
CA LYS A 100 1.69 4.20 -3.50
C LYS A 100 1.81 4.27 -1.96
N ARG A 101 2.16 5.44 -1.44
CA ARG A 101 2.35 5.72 0.01
C ARG A 101 1.14 6.38 0.67
N LEU A 102 -0.01 6.48 -0.02
CA LEU A 102 -1.24 7.05 0.56
C LEU A 102 -1.69 6.35 1.84
N HIS A 103 -1.46 5.04 1.94
CA HIS A 103 -1.76 4.27 3.15
C HIS A 103 -0.95 4.70 4.39
N GLU A 104 0.19 5.39 4.21
CA GLU A 104 1.02 5.93 5.30
C GLU A 104 0.53 7.31 5.77
N LEU A 105 -0.34 7.98 5.00
CA LEU A 105 -0.82 9.33 5.29
C LEU A 105 -1.51 9.43 6.66
N PRO A 106 -2.43 8.52 7.06
CA PRO A 106 -3.04 8.57 8.40
C PRO A 106 -2.02 8.44 9.52
N LYS A 107 -1.00 7.61 9.33
CA LYS A 107 0.08 7.42 10.30
C LYS A 107 0.95 8.67 10.42
N ALA A 108 1.30 9.30 9.29
CA ALA A 108 2.03 10.56 9.27
C ALA A 108 1.25 11.67 10.00
N LEU A 109 -0.05 11.78 9.72
CA LEU A 109 -0.94 12.76 10.37
C LEU A 109 -1.04 12.54 11.88
N ALA A 110 -1.14 11.29 12.34
CA ALA A 110 -1.11 10.98 13.76
C ALA A 110 0.22 11.39 14.43
N LEU A 111 1.35 11.26 13.71
CA LEU A 111 2.68 11.62 14.22
C LEU A 111 2.91 13.14 14.30
N ILE A 112 2.38 13.91 13.35
CA ILE A 112 2.39 15.39 13.43
C ILE A 112 1.27 15.93 14.34
N ASN A 113 0.66 15.06 15.16
CA ASN A 113 -0.41 15.36 16.10
C ASN A 113 -1.67 15.96 15.46
N ARG A 114 -1.87 15.73 14.15
CA ARG A 114 -3.05 16.16 13.37
C ARG A 114 -4.07 15.02 13.24
N ASN A 115 -4.43 14.43 14.38
CA ASN A 115 -5.48 13.40 14.44
C ASN A 115 -6.85 13.94 14.00
N ASP A 116 -7.06 15.27 14.03
CA ASP A 116 -8.23 15.94 13.47
C ASP A 116 -8.38 15.65 11.96
N LEU A 117 -7.26 15.64 11.22
CA LEU A 117 -7.25 15.34 9.79
C LEU A 117 -7.47 13.86 9.52
N VAL A 118 -6.95 12.99 10.39
CA VAL A 118 -7.19 11.54 10.32
C VAL A 118 -8.69 11.25 10.43
N GLN A 119 -9.40 11.92 11.35
CA GLN A 119 -10.84 11.76 11.48
C GLN A 119 -11.60 12.23 10.24
N VAL A 120 -11.19 13.33 9.60
CA VAL A 120 -11.81 13.81 8.34
C VAL A 120 -11.63 12.79 7.21
N LEU A 121 -10.46 12.15 7.16
CA LEU A 121 -10.14 11.13 6.16
C LEU A 121 -10.94 9.83 6.32
N TYR A 122 -11.31 9.46 7.56
CA TYR A 122 -12.11 8.27 7.85
C TYR A 122 -13.58 8.56 8.11
N SER A 123 -14.00 9.82 8.07
CA SER A 123 -15.41 10.18 8.19
C SER A 123 -16.09 9.72 6.90
N GLU A 124 -16.79 8.58 6.99
CA GLU A 124 -17.66 8.10 5.94
C GLU A 124 -18.67 9.21 5.55
N PRO A 125 -19.03 9.33 4.26
CA PRO A 125 -20.02 10.31 3.80
C PRO A 125 -21.42 10.10 4.37
#